data_AF-A0A7C3WVL1-F1
#
_entry.id   AF-A0A7C3WVL1-F1
#
_cell.length_a   1.000
_cell.length_b   1.000
_cell.length_c   1.000
_cell.angle_alpha   90.00
_cell.angle_beta   90.00
_cell.angle_gamma   90.00
#
_symmetry.space_group_name_H-M   'P 1'
#
loop_
_entity.id
_entity.type
_entity.pdbx_description
1 polymer ?
#
loop_
_entity_poly.entity_id
_entity_poly.type
_entity_poly.pdbx_seq_one_letter_code
_entity_poly.pdbx_strand_id
1 'polypeptide(L)'
;SAFWLDKPAMARRYSYLVKKVLSKWDFTILATSQYAITTSDAFGFGLEHIADGIIRFRRIVRNGVLKRYVLIEKMRQTNHSLTMHEITIVKGKGFTVLGEAKERKEDFALPKPVIDKIMRSKIEREMETP
;
A
#
# COMPACT_ATOMS: atom_id res chain seq x y z
N SER A 1 -16.02 7.11 -0.52
CA SER A 1 -15.30 5.88 -0.93
C SER A 1 -16.20 4.87 -1.66
N ALA A 2 -17.50 4.75 -1.33
CA ALA A 2 -18.42 3.81 -2.00
C ALA A 2 -18.62 4.03 -3.52
N PHE A 3 -18.62 5.28 -4.00
CA PHE A 3 -18.75 5.58 -5.44
C PHE A 3 -17.68 4.91 -6.31
N TRP A 4 -16.44 4.88 -5.82
CA TRP A 4 -15.29 4.31 -6.53
C TRP A 4 -15.36 2.78 -6.59
N LEU A 5 -15.96 2.15 -5.55
CA LEU A 5 -16.25 0.72 -5.48
C LEU A 5 -17.42 0.33 -6.41
N ASP A 6 -18.49 1.13 -6.44
CA ASP A 6 -19.72 0.83 -7.18
C ASP A 6 -19.55 1.01 -8.70
N LYS A 7 -18.79 2.03 -9.14
CA LYS A 7 -18.64 2.36 -10.57
C LYS A 7 -17.19 2.64 -10.97
N PRO A 8 -16.30 1.63 -11.00
CA PRO A 8 -14.87 1.80 -11.26
C PRO A 8 -14.55 2.38 -12.65
N ALA A 9 -15.36 2.08 -13.66
CA ALA A 9 -15.17 2.64 -15.01
C ALA A 9 -15.42 4.16 -15.07
N MET A 10 -16.46 4.64 -14.37
CA MET A 10 -16.79 6.07 -14.29
C MET A 10 -15.75 6.83 -13.47
N ALA A 11 -15.34 6.24 -12.35
CA ALA A 11 -14.21 6.66 -11.55
C ALA A 11 -12.95 6.90 -12.39
N ARG A 12 -12.55 5.90 -13.19
CA ARG A 12 -11.41 6.02 -14.11
C ARG A 12 -11.61 7.17 -15.12
N ARG A 13 -12.79 7.28 -15.74
CA ARG A 13 -13.09 8.34 -16.70
C ARG A 13 -12.94 9.74 -16.08
N TYR A 14 -13.48 9.96 -14.89
CA TYR A 14 -13.40 11.26 -14.22
C TYR A 14 -11.99 11.60 -13.77
N SER A 15 -11.27 10.63 -13.18
CA SER A 15 -9.86 10.81 -12.82
C SER A 15 -8.99 11.17 -14.02
N TYR A 16 -9.23 10.54 -15.17
CA TYR A 16 -8.50 10.83 -16.41
C TYR A 16 -8.84 12.23 -16.93
N LEU A 17 -10.13 12.61 -16.89
CA LEU A 17 -10.56 13.94 -17.31
C LEU A 17 -9.87 15.03 -16.48
N VAL A 18 -9.88 14.90 -15.14
CA VAL A 18 -9.23 15.85 -14.23
C VAL A 18 -7.73 15.96 -14.54
N LYS A 19 -7.03 14.82 -14.61
CA LYS A 19 -5.61 14.81 -14.98
C LYS A 19 -5.38 15.50 -16.32
N LYS A 20 -6.12 15.11 -17.36
CA LYS A 20 -5.94 15.64 -18.73
C LYS A 20 -6.15 17.16 -18.80
N VAL A 21 -7.12 17.70 -18.07
CA VAL A 21 -7.38 19.15 -18.07
C VAL A 21 -6.29 19.88 -17.30
N LEU A 22 -5.99 19.46 -16.07
CA LEU A 22 -5.03 20.15 -15.20
C LEU A 22 -3.58 20.03 -15.70
N SER A 23 -3.21 18.89 -16.32
CA SER A 23 -1.88 18.73 -16.91
C SER A 23 -1.65 19.64 -18.12
N LYS A 24 -2.69 20.07 -18.85
CA LYS A 24 -2.54 21.07 -19.93
C LYS A 24 -2.22 22.47 -19.41
N TRP A 25 -2.44 22.69 -18.12
CA TRP A 25 -2.17 23.95 -17.43
C TRP A 25 -0.86 23.88 -16.64
N ASP A 26 -0.07 22.82 -16.84
CA ASP A 26 1.21 22.57 -16.18
C ASP A 26 1.14 22.55 -14.64
N PHE A 27 -0.01 22.18 -14.08
CA PHE A 27 -0.16 22.03 -12.63
C PHE A 27 0.43 20.72 -12.11
N THR A 28 1.08 20.81 -10.94
CA THR A 28 1.42 19.63 -10.13
C THR A 28 0.19 19.22 -9.31
N ILE A 29 -0.31 18.01 -9.55
CA ILE A 29 -1.55 17.52 -8.95
C ILE A 29 -1.22 16.50 -7.85
N LEU A 30 -1.66 16.79 -6.62
CA LEU A 30 -1.66 15.82 -5.52
C LEU A 30 -3.09 15.40 -5.22
N ALA A 31 -3.40 14.12 -5.41
CA ALA A 31 -4.71 13.55 -5.13
C ALA A 31 -4.62 12.54 -3.98
N THR A 32 -5.55 12.61 -3.03
CA THR A 32 -5.64 11.67 -1.90
C THR A 32 -6.66 10.58 -2.18
N SER A 33 -6.24 9.33 -2.15
CA SER A 33 -7.12 8.15 -2.25
C SER A 33 -7.20 7.45 -0.89
N GLN A 34 -8.42 7.21 -0.40
CA GLN A 34 -8.66 6.53 0.86
C GLN A 34 -9.11 5.09 0.60
N TYR A 35 -8.36 4.13 1.13
CA TYR A 35 -8.65 2.71 1.03
C TYR A 35 -9.23 2.18 2.34
N ALA A 36 -10.18 1.25 2.24
CA ALA A 36 -10.61 0.48 3.40
C ALA A 36 -9.48 -0.48 3.84
N ILE A 37 -9.25 -0.58 5.14
CA ILE A 37 -8.14 -1.35 5.74
C ILE A 37 -8.27 -2.87 5.46
N THR A 38 -9.48 -3.35 5.20
CA THR A 38 -9.78 -4.77 4.94
C THR A 38 -9.40 -5.22 3.53
N THR A 39 -9.25 -4.28 2.59
CA THR A 39 -8.73 -4.56 1.26
C THR A 39 -7.22 -4.42 1.27
N SER A 40 -6.55 -5.48 1.72
CA SER A 40 -5.09 -5.56 1.86
C SER A 40 -4.33 -5.10 0.61
N ASP A 41 -4.94 -5.23 -0.59
CA ASP A 41 -4.33 -4.89 -1.87
C ASP A 41 -5.33 -4.44 -2.95
N ALA A 42 -6.39 -3.69 -2.60
CA ALA A 42 -7.31 -3.19 -3.64
C ALA A 42 -6.73 -1.98 -4.40
N PHE A 43 -5.71 -2.23 -5.21
CA PHE A 43 -5.66 -1.64 -6.54
C PHE A 43 -6.96 -2.06 -7.25
N GLY A 44 -7.74 -1.14 -7.81
CA GLY A 44 -9.03 -1.48 -8.42
C GLY A 44 -10.02 -0.35 -8.66
N PHE A 45 -9.67 0.91 -8.35
CA PHE A 45 -10.57 2.07 -8.54
C PHE A 45 -10.21 2.94 -9.75
N GLY A 46 -9.16 2.57 -10.48
CA GLY A 46 -8.79 3.18 -11.76
C GLY A 46 -7.86 4.40 -11.65
N LEU A 47 -7.72 5.02 -10.48
CA LEU A 47 -6.83 6.18 -10.28
C LEU A 47 -5.35 5.76 -10.34
N GLU A 48 -5.01 4.61 -9.77
CA GLU A 48 -3.68 3.99 -9.78
C GLU A 48 -3.12 3.79 -11.20
N HIS A 49 -3.99 3.50 -12.17
CA HIS A 49 -3.59 3.29 -13.56
C HIS A 49 -3.36 4.61 -14.30
N ILE A 50 -4.01 5.69 -13.85
CA ILE A 50 -3.96 7.02 -14.45
C ILE A 50 -2.82 7.83 -13.86
N ALA A 51 -2.54 7.67 -12.56
CA ALA A 51 -1.52 8.43 -11.85
C ALA A 51 -0.11 8.13 -12.39
N ASP A 52 0.70 9.18 -12.53
CA ASP A 52 2.11 9.06 -12.87
C ASP A 52 2.97 8.74 -11.64
N GLY A 53 2.51 9.18 -10.47
CA GLY A 53 3.11 8.92 -9.17
C GLY A 53 2.13 8.28 -8.18
N ILE A 54 2.60 7.32 -7.39
CA ILE A 54 1.85 6.67 -6.32
C ILE A 54 2.70 6.65 -5.05
N ILE A 55 2.24 7.36 -4.03
CA ILE A 55 2.82 7.36 -2.68
C ILE A 55 1.83 6.62 -1.79
N ARG A 56 2.22 5.43 -1.34
CA ARG A 56 1.40 4.58 -0.47
C ARG A 56 1.78 4.79 0.99
N PHE A 57 0.77 5.03 1.82
CA PHE A 57 0.90 5.02 3.26
C PHE A 57 0.41 3.68 3.83
N ARG A 58 1.23 3.05 4.67
CA ARG A 58 0.90 1.80 5.34
C ARG A 58 0.99 1.98 6.85
N ARG A 59 0.14 1.29 7.60
CA ARG A 59 0.20 1.22 9.06
C ARG A 59 0.26 -0.23 9.51
N ILE A 60 1.08 -0.53 10.49
CA ILE A 60 1.23 -1.87 11.06
C ILE A 60 1.35 -1.72 12.57
N VAL A 61 0.62 -2.54 13.33
CA VAL A 61 0.79 -2.61 14.79
C VAL A 61 1.84 -3.68 15.07
N ARG A 62 2.97 -3.31 15.69
CA ARG A 62 4.02 -4.24 16.16
C ARG A 62 4.31 -3.96 17.62
N ASN A 63 4.36 -5.02 18.45
CA ASN A 63 4.60 -4.91 19.90
C ASN A 63 3.67 -3.90 20.60
N GLY A 64 2.40 -3.85 20.19
CA GLY A 64 1.41 -2.91 20.72
C GLY A 64 1.57 -1.45 20.23
N VAL A 65 2.57 -1.16 19.39
CA VAL A 65 2.81 0.18 18.85
C VAL A 65 2.37 0.27 17.40
N LEU A 66 1.52 1.25 17.07
CA LEU A 66 1.12 1.56 15.70
C LEU A 66 2.26 2.29 14.98
N LYS A 67 3.00 1.55 14.16
CA LYS A 67 4.00 2.11 13.26
C LYS A 67 3.37 2.53 11.93
N ARG A 68 3.88 3.61 11.36
CA ARG A 68 3.43 4.17 10.08
C ARG A 68 4.61 4.19 9.12
N TYR A 69 4.31 3.90 7.87
CA TYR A 69 5.29 3.79 6.81
C TYR A 69 4.83 4.49 5.54
N VAL A 70 5.79 4.92 4.73
CA VAL A 70 5.56 5.40 3.37
C VAL A 70 6.39 4.58 2.38
N LEU A 71 5.81 4.29 1.23
CA LEU A 71 6.44 3.61 0.11
C LEU A 71 6.09 4.34 -1.18
N ILE A 72 7.09 4.55 -2.04
CA ILE A 72 6.85 5.06 -3.39
C ILE A 72 6.68 3.85 -4.30
N GLU A 73 5.45 3.57 -4.71
CA GLU A 73 5.16 2.38 -5.55
C GLU A 73 5.41 2.64 -7.03
N LYS A 74 5.25 3.90 -7.45
CA LYS A 74 5.39 4.31 -8.84
C LYS A 74 5.78 5.77 -8.88
N MET A 75 6.73 6.10 -9.73
CA MET A 75 6.99 7.48 -10.14
C MET A 75 7.54 7.43 -11.56
N ARG A 76 6.72 7.81 -12.54
CA ARG A 76 7.16 7.84 -13.94
C ARG A 76 8.23 8.91 -14.13
N GLN A 77 9.14 8.66 -15.07
CA GLN A 77 10.18 9.60 -15.51
C GLN A 77 11.23 9.97 -14.44
N THR A 78 11.24 9.30 -13.28
CA THR A 78 12.26 9.52 -12.25
C THR A 78 12.55 8.27 -11.44
N ASN A 79 13.81 8.11 -11.04
CA ASN A 79 14.21 7.10 -10.08
C ASN A 79 13.68 7.49 -8.69
N HIS A 80 13.23 6.50 -7.94
CA HIS A 80 12.70 6.69 -6.60
C HIS A 80 13.13 5.54 -5.69
N SER A 81 13.04 5.76 -4.38
CA SER A 81 13.40 4.70 -3.44
C SER A 81 12.39 3.56 -3.49
N LEU A 82 12.92 2.33 -3.52
CA LEU A 82 12.17 1.08 -3.53
C LEU A 82 12.02 0.50 -2.11
N THR A 83 12.61 1.15 -1.10
CA THR A 83 12.53 0.74 0.29
C THR A 83 11.36 1.42 0.99
N MET A 84 10.77 0.71 1.96
CA MET A 84 9.76 1.29 2.83
C MET A 84 10.44 2.22 3.83
N HIS A 85 9.85 3.38 4.14
CA HIS A 85 10.41 4.33 5.10
C HIS A 85 9.48 4.49 6.30
N GLU A 86 10.01 4.45 7.51
CA GLU A 86 9.23 4.72 8.73
C GLU A 86 8.95 6.23 8.85
N ILE A 87 7.73 6.57 9.22
CA ILE A 87 7.28 7.96 9.31
C ILE A 87 6.63 8.25 10.66
N THR A 88 6.77 9.49 11.11
CA THR A 88 6.12 10.01 12.32
C THR A 88 5.54 11.39 12.07
N ILE A 89 4.61 11.79 12.92
CA ILE A 89 4.01 13.13 12.91
C ILE A 89 4.27 13.75 14.27
N VAL A 90 5.14 14.74 14.31
CA VAL A 90 5.57 15.39 15.56
C VAL A 90 4.85 16.72 15.71
N LYS A 91 4.26 16.96 16.88
CA LYS A 91 3.59 18.23 17.20
C LYS A 91 4.55 19.40 17.01
N GLY A 92 4.16 20.40 16.22
CA GLY A 92 4.99 21.57 15.91
C GLY A 92 6.01 21.37 14.77
N LYS A 93 6.24 20.14 14.30
CA LYS A 93 7.14 19.85 13.14
C LYS A 93 6.40 19.26 11.94
N GLY A 94 5.33 18.51 12.17
CA GLY A 94 4.55 17.85 11.11
C GLY A 94 5.13 16.50 10.69
N PHE A 95 4.94 16.16 9.42
CA PHE A 95 5.36 14.90 8.83
C PHE A 95 6.90 14.78 8.78
N THR A 96 7.44 13.74 9.41
CA THR A 96 8.89 13.48 9.48
C THR A 96 9.17 12.05 9.03
N VAL A 97 10.05 11.90 8.03
CA VAL A 97 10.59 10.60 7.61
C VAL A 97 11.76 10.25 8.52
N LEU A 98 11.68 9.13 9.22
CA LEU A 98 12.71 8.68 10.17
C LEU A 98 13.87 7.96 9.45
N GLY A 99 13.60 7.31 8.33
CA GLY A 99 14.58 6.60 7.51
C GLY A 99 14.01 5.30 6.93
N GLU A 100 14.87 4.56 6.23
CA GLU A 100 14.51 3.26 5.68
C GLU A 100 14.14 2.27 6.80
N ALA A 101 13.01 1.59 6.62
CA ALA A 101 12.61 0.48 7.46
C ALA A 101 13.61 -0.67 7.23
N LYS A 102 14.49 -0.88 8.19
CA LYS A 102 15.39 -2.06 8.22
C LYS A 102 14.55 -3.30 8.48
N GLU A 103 13.84 -3.82 7.48
CA GLU A 103 13.12 -5.08 7.63
C GLU A 103 14.12 -6.24 7.69
N ARG A 104 14.15 -6.94 8.83
CA ARG A 104 14.73 -8.28 8.93
C ARG A 104 13.68 -9.28 8.45
N LYS A 105 14.11 -10.32 7.72
CA LYS A 105 13.28 -11.46 7.27
C LYS A 105 12.45 -12.13 8.39
N GLU A 106 12.79 -11.88 9.65
CA GLU A 106 12.14 -12.46 10.84
C GLU A 106 10.69 -11.99 11.04
N ASP A 107 10.29 -10.83 10.53
CA ASP A 107 8.93 -10.27 10.76
C ASP A 107 7.83 -10.88 9.86
N PHE A 108 8.21 -11.59 8.80
CA PHE A 108 7.29 -12.29 7.90
C PHE A 108 7.24 -13.80 8.14
N ALA A 109 8.13 -14.33 8.98
CA ALA A 109 8.08 -15.74 9.35
C ALA A 109 6.94 -15.94 10.34
N LEU A 110 5.97 -16.78 9.97
CA LEU A 110 5.12 -17.41 10.98
C LEU A 110 6.03 -18.00 12.06
N PRO A 111 5.72 -17.84 13.36
CA PRO A 111 6.49 -18.49 14.42
C PRO A 111 6.66 -19.97 14.07
N LYS A 112 7.88 -20.54 14.26
CA LYS A 112 8.18 -21.96 13.94
C LYS A 112 7.04 -22.94 14.31
N PRO A 113 6.40 -22.84 15.49
CA PRO A 113 5.30 -23.74 15.86
C PRO A 113 4.11 -23.72 14.91
N VAL A 114 3.83 -22.57 14.28
CA VAL A 114 2.71 -22.42 13.34
C VAL A 114 3.07 -23.00 11.97
N ILE A 115 4.31 -22.80 11.51
CA ILE A 115 4.83 -23.43 10.29
C ILE A 115 4.79 -24.95 10.42
N ASP A 116 5.28 -25.47 11.55
CA ASP A 116 5.32 -26.90 11.83
C ASP A 116 3.91 -27.50 11.87
N LYS A 117 2.95 -26.78 12.45
CA LYS A 117 1.54 -27.21 12.49
C LYS A 117 0.91 -27.23 11.09
N ILE A 118 1.17 -26.21 10.26
CA ILE A 118 0.69 -26.16 8.88
C ILE A 118 1.29 -27.28 8.04
N MET A 119 2.59 -27.57 8.18
CA MET A 119 3.23 -28.68 7.47
C MET A 119 2.65 -30.03 7.88
N ARG A 120 2.45 -30.29 9.19
CA ARG A 120 1.84 -31.53 9.67
C ARG A 120 0.43 -31.74 9.13
N SER A 121 -0.41 -30.71 9.19
CA SER A 121 -1.78 -30.80 8.67
C SER A 121 -1.84 -30.95 7.14
N LYS A 122 -0.81 -30.48 6.42
CA LYS A 122 -0.70 -30.69 4.97
C LYS A 122 -0.31 -32.13 4.65
N ILE A 123 0.65 -32.69 5.38
CA ILE A 123 1.10 -34.09 5.26
C ILE A 123 -0.04 -35.06 5.60
N GLU A 124 -0.79 -34.82 6.68
CA GLU A 124 -1.95 -35.64 7.07
C GLU A 124 -3.02 -35.65 5.97
N ARG A 125 -3.34 -34.49 5.39
CA ARG A 125 -4.29 -34.40 4.27
C ARG A 125 -3.83 -35.10 3.01
N GLU A 126 -2.54 -35.01 2.68
CA GLU A 126 -1.98 -35.69 1.51
C GLU A 126 -1.98 -37.23 1.70
N MET A 127 -1.86 -37.71 2.95
CA MET A 127 -1.99 -39.15 3.28
C MET A 127 -3.43 -39.66 3.38
N GLU A 128 -4.42 -38.78 3.60
CA GLU A 128 -5.85 -39.14 3.67
C GLU A 128 -6.55 -39.20 2.30
N THR A 129 -5.92 -38.70 1.23
CA THR A 129 -6.40 -38.86 -0.15
C THR A 129 -5.79 -40.13 -0.78
N PRO A 130 -6.59 -41.15 -1.16
CA PRO A 130 -6.10 -42.32 -1.89
C PRO A 130 -5.71 -41.99 -3.34
#